data_AF-A0A2S9X5J1-F1
#
_entry.id   AF-A0A2S9X5J1-F1
#
_cell.length_a   1.000
_cell.length_b   1.000
_cell.length_c   1.000
_cell.angle_alpha   90.00
_cell.angle_beta   90.00
_cell.angle_gamma   90.00
#
_symmetry.space_group_name_H-M   'P 1'
#
loop_
_entity.id
_entity.type
_entity.pdbx_description
1 polymer ?
#
loop_
_entity_poly.entity_id
_entity_poly.type
_entity_poly.pdbx_seq_one_letter_code
_entity_poly.pdbx_strand_id
1 'polypeptide(L)'
;MRDITTDRRVRPYAVSIPMDDVETVDNGAYRAHVQGESRAVVYHVEAGQWFLLTPSDHGLVPAQPIRRCAQGLWEPVSGAGCGSPRLAADQWQCIDLPPLPILASDTSPLPRVIHYVWIGECGVPAGLLNKMLQSVQLCKDYRVLLHAHVQSQQGWKRLVAQFPSQSGVELVDLSDEAHFATLNAGPLGPFYRYFIGATGQNYGAASDILRVHLLHQYGGIYMDVDDVVSGAITRHPYAGPDDLLLNRMVSVERYDFHGYPNSNFACHAGNDVLAAMLDEMARRLGAETDLFDAPRPWRAANRAPTKVEYAEMQTYIRRIFRLTGPGLFNDMLRVNRPDYYWLERDLLNAYQRLSVSPTEPRVLVEDYFGRMHAAKAFYLPFSEPSFDVSIGHAHSWNPDVGISVSSFC
;
A
#
# COMPACT_ATOMS: atom_id res chain seq x y z
N MET A 1 -21.78 -12.63 -14.43
CA MET A 1 -21.66 -11.19 -14.15
C MET A 1 -22.42 -10.93 -12.85
N ARG A 2 -21.76 -11.10 -11.70
CA ARG A 2 -22.34 -10.63 -10.44
C ARG A 2 -22.36 -9.11 -10.51
N ASP A 3 -23.47 -8.52 -10.11
CA ASP A 3 -23.62 -7.09 -9.99
C ASP A 3 -22.72 -6.63 -8.83
N ILE A 4 -21.50 -6.18 -9.15
CA ILE A 4 -20.55 -5.56 -8.18
C ILE A 4 -20.99 -4.11 -7.93
N THR A 5 -22.29 -3.86 -7.83
CA THR A 5 -22.82 -2.59 -7.34
C THR A 5 -22.79 -2.60 -5.81
N THR A 6 -21.60 -2.27 -5.30
CA THR A 6 -21.43 -1.49 -4.07
C THR A 6 -22.25 -1.95 -2.86
N ASP A 7 -21.92 -3.12 -2.31
CA ASP A 7 -21.90 -3.21 -0.85
C ASP A 7 -20.72 -2.37 -0.40
N ARG A 8 -20.96 -1.07 -0.20
CA ARG A 8 -19.93 -0.15 0.31
C ARG A 8 -19.59 -0.64 1.71
N ARG A 9 -18.49 -1.40 1.82
CA ARG A 9 -17.88 -1.85 3.08
C ARG A 9 -17.25 -0.70 3.85
N VAL A 10 -17.98 0.41 3.97
CA VAL A 10 -17.59 1.61 4.71
C VAL A 10 -18.79 2.13 5.50
N ARG A 11 -18.53 2.68 6.68
CA ARG A 11 -19.55 3.32 7.53
C ARG A 11 -19.28 4.81 7.59
N PRO A 12 -20.26 5.67 7.23
CA PRO A 12 -20.15 7.10 7.49
C PRO A 12 -19.82 7.36 8.96
N TYR A 13 -19.02 8.38 9.23
CA TYR A 13 -18.65 8.76 10.59
C TYR A 13 -18.70 10.27 10.72
N ALA A 14 -19.43 10.75 11.71
CA ALA A 14 -19.53 12.16 12.04
C ALA A 14 -19.56 12.30 13.56
N VAL A 15 -18.96 13.38 14.06
CA VAL A 15 -19.00 13.74 15.48
C VAL A 15 -19.71 15.07 15.65
N SER A 16 -20.53 15.18 16.69
CA SER A 16 -21.16 16.45 17.08
C SER A 16 -20.52 16.93 18.37
N ILE A 17 -20.02 18.16 18.36
CA ILE A 17 -19.35 18.78 19.50
C ILE A 17 -20.11 20.04 19.97
N PRO A 18 -20.23 20.27 21.28
CA PRO A 18 -20.92 21.45 21.82
C PRO A 18 -20.01 22.67 21.75
N MET A 19 -20.47 23.76 21.16
CA MET A 19 -19.68 24.97 20.87
C MET A 19 -20.11 26.20 21.68
N ASP A 20 -21.03 26.06 22.64
CA ASP A 20 -21.49 27.16 23.47
C ASP A 20 -20.31 27.84 24.20
N ASP A 21 -20.13 29.14 23.95
CA ASP A 21 -19.06 29.95 24.55
C ASP A 21 -17.62 29.41 24.28
N VAL A 22 -17.46 28.62 23.21
CA VAL A 22 -16.16 28.17 22.68
C VAL A 22 -15.90 28.90 21.37
N GLU A 23 -14.74 29.54 21.28
CA GLU A 23 -14.34 30.33 20.12
C GLU A 23 -13.39 29.53 19.23
N THR A 24 -13.56 29.67 17.91
CA THR A 24 -12.57 29.22 16.93
C THR A 24 -11.72 30.41 16.54
N VAL A 25 -10.41 30.35 16.79
CA VAL A 25 -9.46 31.41 16.38
C VAL A 25 -8.93 31.17 14.97
N ASP A 26 -8.21 32.14 14.39
CA ASP A 26 -7.79 32.15 12.98
C ASP A 26 -6.99 30.91 12.54
N ASN A 27 -6.18 30.33 13.42
CA ASN A 27 -5.43 29.10 13.13
C ASN A 27 -6.31 27.83 13.23
N GLY A 28 -7.59 27.96 13.51
CA GLY A 28 -8.56 26.89 13.68
C GLY A 28 -8.63 26.30 15.09
N ALA A 29 -7.78 26.72 16.03
CA ALA A 29 -7.78 26.21 17.41
C ALA A 29 -9.06 26.61 18.16
N TYR A 30 -9.44 25.81 19.16
CA TYR A 30 -10.56 26.11 20.04
C TYR A 30 -10.08 26.74 21.35
N ARG A 31 -10.79 27.78 21.79
CA ARG A 31 -10.52 28.47 23.06
C ARG A 31 -11.80 28.68 23.86
N ALA A 32 -11.69 28.63 25.17
CA ALA A 32 -12.77 28.98 26.10
C ALA A 32 -12.26 29.94 27.18
N HIS A 33 -13.13 30.80 27.68
CA HIS A 33 -12.83 31.68 28.79
C HIS A 33 -12.97 30.91 30.12
N VAL A 34 -11.84 30.50 30.67
CA VAL A 34 -11.74 29.73 31.91
C VAL A 34 -11.14 30.62 32.99
N GLN A 35 -11.87 30.85 34.08
CA GLN A 35 -11.46 31.75 35.18
C GLN A 35 -11.07 33.16 34.70
N GLY A 36 -11.76 33.68 33.69
CA GLY A 36 -11.52 35.02 33.12
C GLY A 36 -10.38 35.11 32.10
N GLU A 37 -9.70 34.00 31.80
CA GLU A 37 -8.63 33.96 30.79
C GLU A 37 -9.03 33.08 29.60
N SER A 38 -8.76 33.54 28.38
CA SER A 38 -8.93 32.72 27.18
C SER A 38 -7.85 31.63 27.17
N ARG A 39 -8.27 30.37 27.25
CA ARG A 39 -7.39 29.18 27.30
C ARG A 39 -7.66 28.27 26.11
N ALA A 40 -6.61 27.62 25.60
CA ALA A 40 -6.75 26.59 24.57
C ALA A 40 -7.46 25.36 25.14
N VAL A 41 -8.41 24.82 24.39
CA VAL A 41 -9.23 23.69 24.81
C VAL A 41 -9.35 22.65 23.70
N VAL A 42 -9.64 21.40 24.10
CA VAL A 42 -9.87 20.28 23.21
C VAL A 42 -11.13 19.54 23.65
N TYR A 43 -11.99 19.16 22.71
CA TYR A 43 -13.16 18.35 23.03
C TYR A 43 -12.84 16.87 22.90
N HIS A 44 -13.08 16.08 23.95
CA HIS A 44 -12.93 14.63 23.89
C HIS A 44 -14.30 13.98 23.69
N VAL A 45 -14.50 13.35 22.54
CA VAL A 45 -15.81 12.84 22.11
C VAL A 45 -16.31 11.72 23.01
N GLU A 46 -15.47 10.72 23.29
CA GLU A 46 -15.83 9.58 24.12
C GLU A 46 -16.08 9.97 25.59
N ALA A 47 -15.32 10.93 26.12
CA ALA A 47 -15.57 11.50 27.45
C ALA A 47 -16.78 12.45 27.47
N GLY A 48 -17.19 12.97 26.31
CA GLY A 48 -18.26 13.94 26.17
C GLY A 48 -18.00 15.26 26.91
N GLN A 49 -16.74 15.71 26.97
CA GLN A 49 -16.29 16.84 27.79
C GLN A 49 -15.16 17.64 27.11
N TRP A 50 -15.09 18.93 27.42
CA TRP A 50 -13.96 19.80 27.06
C TRP A 50 -12.83 19.65 28.08
N PHE A 51 -11.60 19.77 27.62
CA PHE A 51 -10.38 19.76 28.45
C PHE A 51 -9.54 21.00 28.15
N LEU A 52 -8.85 21.50 29.18
CA LEU A 52 -7.73 22.42 29.01
C LEU A 52 -6.57 21.69 28.33
N LEU A 53 -5.98 22.34 27.32
CA LEU A 53 -4.72 21.92 26.73
C LEU A 53 -3.54 22.54 27.48
N THR A 54 -2.55 21.73 27.83
CA THR A 54 -1.29 22.18 28.45
C THR A 54 -0.07 21.74 27.65
N PRO A 55 1.01 22.54 27.62
CA PRO A 55 2.27 22.13 27.01
C PRO A 55 2.87 20.87 27.63
N SER A 56 3.47 20.03 26.79
CA SER A 56 4.32 18.90 27.13
C SER A 56 5.50 18.84 26.16
N ASP A 57 6.46 17.93 26.40
CA ASP A 57 7.60 17.70 25.50
C ASP A 57 7.19 17.25 24.09
N HIS A 58 5.94 16.82 23.90
CA HIS A 58 5.40 16.29 22.65
C HIS A 58 4.27 17.14 22.06
N GLY A 59 4.07 18.36 22.56
CA GLY A 59 2.98 19.25 22.13
C GLY A 59 1.94 19.50 23.22
N LEU A 60 0.76 19.96 22.81
CA LEU A 60 -0.36 20.22 23.70
C LEU A 60 -1.14 18.94 23.99
N VAL A 61 -1.36 18.66 25.28
CA VAL A 61 -2.09 17.48 25.75
C VAL A 61 -3.31 17.86 26.59
N PRO A 62 -4.40 17.08 26.55
CA PRO A 62 -5.55 17.26 27.43
C PRO A 62 -5.11 17.01 28.89
N ALA A 63 -5.28 18.00 29.78
CA ALA A 63 -4.83 17.89 31.16
C ALA A 63 -5.95 17.90 32.19
N GLN A 64 -6.91 18.82 32.06
CA GLN A 64 -7.95 19.02 33.06
C GLN A 64 -9.31 19.20 32.40
N PRO A 65 -10.33 18.39 32.73
CA PRO A 65 -11.67 18.59 32.21
C PRO A 65 -12.26 19.91 32.71
N ILE A 66 -13.00 20.58 31.85
CA ILE A 66 -13.72 21.82 32.14
C ILE A 66 -15.20 21.63 31.87
N ARG A 67 -16.01 22.48 32.49
CA ARG A 67 -17.46 22.50 32.30
C ARG A 67 -17.97 23.93 32.24
N ARG A 68 -19.05 24.12 31.50
CA ARG A 68 -19.81 25.36 31.44
C ARG A 68 -20.67 25.48 32.71
N CYS A 69 -20.42 26.49 33.52
CA CYS A 69 -21.18 26.74 34.76
C CYS A 69 -22.26 27.83 34.58
N ALA A 70 -22.04 28.77 33.68
CA ALA A 70 -22.97 29.82 33.26
C ALA A 70 -22.64 30.27 31.82
N GLN A 71 -23.48 31.11 31.24
CA GLN A 71 -23.20 31.71 29.92
C GLN A 71 -21.88 32.51 29.98
N GLY A 72 -20.97 32.22 29.05
CA GLY A 72 -19.65 32.81 28.95
C GLY A 72 -18.63 32.33 30.00
N LEU A 73 -18.98 31.39 30.88
CA LEU A 73 -18.15 30.99 32.01
C LEU A 73 -17.90 29.48 32.03
N TRP A 74 -16.63 29.12 31.86
CA TRP A 74 -16.11 27.77 32.01
C TRP A 74 -15.23 27.66 33.25
N GLU A 75 -15.35 26.54 33.96
CA GLU A 75 -14.56 26.25 35.15
C GLU A 75 -13.97 24.84 35.09
N PRO A 76 -12.77 24.63 35.67
CA PRO A 76 -12.23 23.29 35.83
C PRO A 76 -13.12 22.40 36.71
N VAL A 77 -13.24 21.13 36.34
CA VAL A 77 -13.92 20.15 37.19
C VAL A 77 -12.98 19.76 38.33
N SER A 78 -13.27 20.22 39.55
CA SER A 78 -12.58 19.77 40.77
C SER A 78 -13.09 18.38 41.18
N GLY A 79 -12.19 17.50 41.63
CA GLY A 79 -12.40 16.06 41.85
C GLY A 79 -13.41 15.63 42.93
N ALA A 80 -14.24 16.55 43.44
CA ALA A 80 -15.39 16.26 44.28
C ALA A 80 -16.60 17.02 43.70
N GLY A 81 -17.63 16.27 43.31
CA GLY A 81 -18.82 16.70 42.56
C GLY A 81 -19.17 18.17 42.71
N CYS A 82 -18.85 18.95 41.68
CA CYS A 82 -19.14 20.36 41.68
C CYS A 82 -20.67 20.54 41.51
N GLY A 83 -21.34 21.06 42.55
CA GLY A 83 -22.78 20.88 42.83
C GLY A 83 -23.79 21.58 41.90
N SER A 84 -23.35 22.17 40.78
CA SER A 84 -24.24 22.80 39.80
C SER A 84 -24.54 21.83 38.63
N PRO A 85 -25.80 21.77 38.14
CA PRO A 85 -26.17 20.92 37.01
C PRO A 85 -25.41 21.34 35.74
N ARG A 86 -25.02 20.34 34.93
CA ARG A 86 -24.41 20.57 33.61
C ARG A 86 -25.42 21.33 32.75
N LEU A 87 -25.06 22.52 32.27
CA LEU A 87 -25.87 23.24 31.29
C LEU A 87 -25.94 22.42 30.01
N ALA A 88 -27.15 22.31 29.46
CA ALA A 88 -27.33 21.74 28.13
C ALA A 88 -26.62 22.62 27.09
N ALA A 89 -26.16 21.98 26.02
CA ALA A 89 -25.55 22.67 24.90
C ALA A 89 -26.63 23.02 23.87
N ASP A 90 -26.68 24.28 23.46
CA ASP A 90 -27.64 24.79 22.48
C ASP A 90 -26.99 24.93 21.10
N GLN A 91 -25.67 25.12 21.04
CA GLN A 91 -24.90 25.22 19.81
C GLN A 91 -24.03 23.99 19.59
N TRP A 92 -24.19 23.39 18.40
CA TRP A 92 -23.46 22.18 18.02
C TRP A 92 -22.76 22.38 16.68
N GLN A 93 -21.52 21.90 16.60
CA GLN A 93 -20.79 21.75 15.35
C GLN A 93 -20.74 20.27 14.97
N CYS A 94 -21.16 19.95 13.75
CA CYS A 94 -20.98 18.62 13.17
C CYS A 94 -19.67 18.60 12.38
N ILE A 95 -18.85 17.58 12.62
CA ILE A 95 -17.60 17.34 11.88
C ILE A 95 -17.73 16.00 11.19
N ASP A 96 -17.86 16.05 9.86
CA ASP A 96 -17.83 14.85 9.03
C ASP A 96 -16.39 14.37 8.87
N LEU A 97 -16.18 13.10 9.21
CA LEU A 97 -14.91 12.41 9.04
C LEU A 97 -14.97 11.45 7.85
N PRO A 98 -13.81 11.11 7.26
CA PRO A 98 -13.74 10.05 6.28
C PRO A 98 -14.38 8.76 6.82
N PRO A 99 -15.11 8.01 5.99
CA PRO A 99 -15.88 6.86 6.47
C PRO A 99 -14.94 5.73 6.93
N LEU A 100 -15.37 4.96 7.93
CA LEU A 100 -14.62 3.85 8.46
C LEU A 100 -14.76 2.61 7.57
N PRO A 101 -13.66 1.96 7.14
CA PRO A 101 -13.73 0.65 6.51
C PRO A 101 -14.36 -0.38 7.45
N ILE A 102 -15.22 -1.23 6.89
CA ILE A 102 -15.72 -2.42 7.57
C ILE A 102 -14.75 -3.54 7.22
N LEU A 103 -14.06 -4.08 8.24
CA LEU A 103 -13.23 -5.26 8.04
C LEU A 103 -14.08 -6.45 7.60
N ALA A 104 -13.55 -7.24 6.67
CA ALA A 104 -14.16 -8.50 6.29
C ALA A 104 -14.42 -9.37 7.54
N SER A 105 -15.62 -9.95 7.63
CA SER A 105 -15.99 -10.84 8.73
C SER A 105 -15.63 -12.30 8.44
N ASP A 106 -15.49 -12.66 7.17
CA ASP A 106 -15.19 -13.98 6.62
C ASP A 106 -13.68 -14.16 6.34
N THR A 107 -12.85 -13.67 7.26
CA THR A 107 -11.39 -13.72 7.07
C THR A 107 -10.83 -15.10 7.41
N SER A 108 -9.80 -15.50 6.65
CA SER A 108 -9.03 -16.72 6.89
C SER A 108 -7.53 -16.43 6.70
N PRO A 109 -6.64 -17.23 7.31
CA PRO A 109 -5.19 -17.01 7.17
C PRO A 109 -4.77 -17.23 5.72
N LEU A 110 -3.86 -16.41 5.23
CA LEU A 110 -3.32 -16.57 3.87
C LEU A 110 -2.44 -17.83 3.75
N PRO A 111 -2.26 -18.37 2.54
CA PRO A 111 -1.22 -19.37 2.31
C PRO A 111 0.15 -18.84 2.76
N ARG A 112 0.89 -19.64 3.54
CA ARG A 112 2.26 -19.33 3.99
C ARG A 112 3.29 -19.60 2.89
N VAL A 113 3.11 -18.92 1.77
CA VAL A 113 3.96 -19.05 0.59
C VAL A 113 4.36 -17.67 0.11
N ILE A 114 5.66 -17.45 -0.08
CA ILE A 114 6.23 -16.26 -0.69
C ILE A 114 6.65 -16.61 -2.11
N HIS A 115 6.18 -15.83 -3.08
CA HIS A 115 6.40 -15.99 -4.50
C HIS A 115 7.32 -14.87 -5.01
N TYR A 116 8.46 -15.27 -5.55
CA TYR A 116 9.35 -14.43 -6.34
C TYR A 116 9.26 -14.83 -7.82
N VAL A 117 9.58 -13.91 -8.72
CA VAL A 117 9.68 -14.17 -10.16
C VAL A 117 11.09 -13.81 -10.66
N TRP A 118 11.68 -14.69 -11.46
CA TRP A 118 12.91 -14.41 -12.20
C TRP A 118 12.78 -14.82 -13.67
N ILE A 119 13.09 -13.90 -14.58
CA ILE A 119 13.00 -14.12 -16.02
C ILE A 119 14.35 -13.77 -16.63
N GLY A 120 14.87 -14.65 -17.48
CA GLY A 120 16.10 -14.41 -18.25
C GLY A 120 17.27 -15.34 -17.91
N GLU A 121 18.32 -15.26 -18.72
CA GLU A 121 19.36 -16.29 -18.82
C GLU A 121 20.52 -16.16 -17.83
N CYS A 122 20.67 -14.99 -17.20
CA CYS A 122 21.93 -14.56 -16.60
C CYS A 122 22.07 -14.86 -15.10
N GLY A 123 21.11 -15.60 -14.53
CA GLY A 123 21.04 -15.87 -13.08
C GLY A 123 20.74 -14.61 -12.26
N VAL A 124 20.42 -14.78 -10.98
CA VAL A 124 20.12 -13.66 -10.09
C VAL A 124 21.41 -12.93 -9.72
N PRO A 125 21.54 -11.60 -9.92
CA PRO A 125 22.73 -10.85 -9.52
C PRO A 125 23.03 -11.02 -8.03
N ALA A 126 24.31 -11.15 -7.66
CA ALA A 126 24.74 -11.48 -6.30
C ALA A 126 24.17 -10.56 -5.21
N GLY A 127 24.03 -9.25 -5.49
CA GLY A 127 23.43 -8.30 -4.56
C GLY A 127 21.95 -8.58 -4.28
N LEU A 128 21.18 -8.98 -5.31
CA LEU A 128 19.77 -9.34 -5.18
C LEU A 128 19.62 -10.71 -4.52
N LEU A 129 20.46 -11.67 -4.91
CA LEU A 129 20.52 -12.99 -4.29
C LEU A 129 20.74 -12.88 -2.77
N ASN A 130 21.71 -12.06 -2.34
CA ASN A 130 21.99 -11.88 -0.91
C ASN A 130 20.80 -11.29 -0.15
N LYS A 131 20.11 -10.30 -0.72
CA LYS A 131 18.91 -9.70 -0.13
C LYS A 131 17.79 -10.73 0.03
N MET A 132 17.53 -11.50 -1.02
CA MET A 132 16.50 -12.53 -1.00
C MET A 132 16.82 -13.61 0.05
N LEU A 133 18.06 -14.10 0.10
CA LEU A 133 18.48 -15.09 1.09
C LEU A 133 18.41 -14.55 2.54
N GLN A 134 18.65 -13.26 2.76
CA GLN A 134 18.44 -12.63 4.06
C GLN A 134 16.96 -12.63 4.45
N SER A 135 16.06 -12.24 3.53
CA SER A 135 14.60 -12.30 3.75
C SER A 135 14.13 -13.72 4.07
N VAL A 136 14.65 -14.74 3.36
CA VAL A 136 14.33 -16.16 3.60
C VAL A 136 14.65 -16.57 5.04
N GLN A 137 15.77 -16.12 5.60
CA GLN A 137 16.12 -16.43 7.00
C GLN A 137 15.15 -15.84 8.03
N LEU A 138 14.43 -14.77 7.66
CA LEU A 138 13.41 -14.12 8.50
C LEU A 138 12.02 -14.71 8.29
N CYS A 139 11.82 -15.51 7.24
CA CYS A 139 10.56 -16.10 6.84
C CYS A 139 10.49 -17.62 7.08
N LYS A 140 11.06 -18.12 8.18
CA LYS A 140 11.25 -19.58 8.42
C LYS A 140 9.96 -20.41 8.41
N ASP A 141 8.82 -19.79 8.70
CA ASP A 141 7.51 -20.46 8.68
C ASP A 141 6.81 -20.39 7.31
N TYR A 142 7.49 -19.87 6.29
CA TYR A 142 6.97 -19.74 4.94
C TYR A 142 7.76 -20.62 3.98
N ARG A 143 7.03 -21.21 3.03
CA ARG A 143 7.66 -21.79 1.84
C ARG A 143 8.01 -20.65 0.89
N VAL A 144 9.26 -20.60 0.43
CA VAL A 144 9.71 -19.54 -0.50
C VAL A 144 9.96 -20.14 -1.87
N LEU A 145 9.23 -19.66 -2.87
CA LEU A 145 9.29 -20.14 -4.25
C LEU A 145 9.87 -19.06 -5.16
N LEU A 146 10.88 -19.43 -5.96
CA LEU A 146 11.34 -18.62 -7.09
C LEU A 146 10.82 -19.23 -8.39
N HIS A 147 9.79 -18.59 -8.95
CA HIS A 147 9.19 -18.94 -10.23
C HIS A 147 10.08 -18.40 -11.34
N ALA A 148 10.73 -19.29 -12.06
CA ALA A 148 11.74 -18.96 -13.04
C ALA A 148 11.31 -19.34 -14.45
N HIS A 149 11.45 -18.41 -15.40
CA HIS A 149 11.35 -18.72 -16.83
C HIS A 149 12.70 -18.45 -17.49
N VAL A 150 13.43 -19.54 -17.74
CA VAL A 150 14.76 -19.54 -18.34
C VAL A 150 14.73 -20.49 -19.52
N GLN A 151 15.08 -20.02 -20.72
CA GLN A 151 14.87 -20.77 -21.95
C GLN A 151 15.99 -21.78 -22.22
N SER A 152 17.22 -21.47 -21.82
CA SER A 152 18.37 -22.35 -22.08
C SER A 152 18.69 -23.26 -20.89
N GLN A 153 19.09 -24.50 -21.21
CA GLN A 153 19.59 -25.44 -20.19
C GLN A 153 20.81 -24.88 -19.43
N GLN A 154 21.63 -24.05 -20.08
CA GLN A 154 22.78 -23.42 -19.44
C GLN A 154 22.35 -22.34 -18.45
N GLY A 155 21.36 -21.51 -18.81
CA GLY A 155 20.75 -20.53 -17.92
C GLY A 155 20.13 -21.21 -16.71
N TRP A 156 19.37 -22.28 -16.92
CA TRP A 156 18.79 -23.07 -15.83
C TRP A 156 19.86 -23.63 -14.89
N LYS A 157 20.92 -24.25 -15.44
CA LYS A 157 22.06 -24.74 -14.63
C LYS A 157 22.73 -23.63 -13.82
N ARG A 158 22.90 -22.43 -14.40
CA ARG A 158 23.42 -21.26 -13.67
C ARG A 158 22.52 -20.88 -12.52
N LEU A 159 21.21 -20.81 -12.74
CA LEU A 159 20.24 -20.47 -11.70
C LEU A 159 20.22 -21.51 -10.58
N VAL A 160 20.14 -22.80 -10.91
CA VAL A 160 20.17 -23.90 -9.92
C VAL A 160 21.41 -23.86 -9.05
N ALA A 161 22.58 -23.52 -9.61
CA ALA A 161 23.82 -23.41 -8.85
C ALA A 161 23.77 -22.29 -7.78
N GLN A 162 22.88 -21.30 -7.90
CA GLN A 162 22.71 -20.22 -6.93
C GLN A 162 21.79 -20.59 -5.75
N PHE A 163 20.99 -21.65 -5.90
CA PHE A 163 19.97 -22.07 -4.93
C PHE A 163 20.15 -23.53 -4.51
N PRO A 164 21.21 -23.83 -3.75
CA PRO A 164 21.37 -25.16 -3.17
C PRO A 164 20.26 -25.43 -2.14
N SER A 165 20.02 -26.70 -1.77
CA SER A 165 18.91 -27.11 -0.90
C SER A 165 18.83 -26.37 0.44
N GLN A 166 19.97 -25.97 1.01
CA GLN A 166 20.04 -25.21 2.26
C GLN A 166 19.71 -23.72 2.12
N SER A 167 19.48 -23.22 0.90
CA SER A 167 19.12 -21.81 0.67
C SER A 167 17.75 -21.45 1.26
N GLY A 168 16.87 -22.44 1.44
CA GLY A 168 15.47 -22.23 1.84
C GLY A 168 14.59 -21.72 0.71
N VAL A 169 15.08 -21.69 -0.54
CA VAL A 169 14.35 -21.30 -1.74
C VAL A 169 14.11 -22.51 -2.62
N GLU A 170 12.85 -22.74 -2.95
CA GLU A 170 12.42 -23.76 -3.91
C GLU A 170 12.36 -23.13 -5.32
N LEU A 171 13.10 -23.70 -6.26
CA LEU A 171 13.06 -23.29 -7.67
C LEU A 171 11.90 -23.98 -8.40
N VAL A 172 11.10 -23.20 -9.12
CA VAL A 172 10.02 -23.70 -9.97
C VAL A 172 10.31 -23.27 -11.41
N ASP A 173 10.47 -24.24 -12.33
CA ASP A 173 10.52 -23.93 -13.77
C ASP A 173 9.10 -23.71 -14.26
N LEU A 174 8.79 -22.46 -14.65
CA LEU A 174 7.49 -22.10 -15.18
C LEU A 174 7.12 -22.91 -16.43
N SER A 175 8.11 -23.38 -17.19
CA SER A 175 7.88 -24.18 -18.41
C SER A 175 7.21 -25.53 -18.12
N ASP A 176 7.41 -26.07 -16.92
CA ASP A 176 6.84 -27.36 -16.49
C ASP A 176 5.44 -27.20 -15.86
N GLU A 177 4.99 -25.97 -15.68
CA GLU A 177 3.78 -25.64 -14.95
C GLU A 177 2.56 -25.50 -15.86
N ALA A 178 1.52 -26.29 -15.61
CA ALA A 178 0.30 -26.30 -16.43
C ALA A 178 -0.40 -24.94 -16.48
N HIS A 179 -0.42 -24.21 -15.36
CA HIS A 179 -1.04 -22.89 -15.28
C HIS A 179 -0.27 -21.82 -16.09
N PHE A 180 1.05 -21.98 -16.27
CA PHE A 180 1.84 -21.12 -17.15
C PHE A 180 1.57 -21.44 -18.63
N ALA A 181 1.35 -22.70 -18.98
CA ALA A 181 0.87 -23.07 -20.31
C ALA A 181 -0.49 -22.41 -20.62
N THR A 182 -1.41 -22.36 -19.64
CA THR A 182 -2.69 -21.64 -19.76
C THR A 182 -2.50 -20.15 -20.00
N LEU A 183 -1.63 -19.47 -19.24
CA LEU A 183 -1.32 -18.05 -19.46
C LEU A 183 -0.81 -17.80 -20.89
N ASN A 184 0.12 -18.65 -21.35
CA ASN A 184 0.72 -18.52 -22.67
C ASN A 184 -0.27 -18.78 -23.81
N ALA A 185 -1.24 -19.67 -23.63
CA ALA A 185 -2.30 -19.94 -24.59
C ALA A 185 -3.42 -18.89 -24.56
N GLY A 186 -3.54 -18.13 -23.46
CA GLY A 186 -4.59 -17.15 -23.25
C GLY A 186 -4.31 -15.76 -23.86
N PRO A 187 -5.21 -14.79 -23.59
CA PRO A 187 -5.15 -13.44 -24.16
C PRO A 187 -3.87 -12.66 -23.83
N LEU A 188 -3.24 -12.94 -22.68
CA LEU A 188 -1.99 -12.30 -22.24
C LEU A 188 -0.73 -12.93 -22.85
N GLY A 189 -0.84 -14.15 -23.39
CA GLY A 189 0.29 -14.91 -23.92
C GLY A 189 1.11 -14.20 -25.00
N PRO A 190 0.48 -13.60 -26.04
CA PRO A 190 1.20 -12.83 -27.04
C PRO A 190 2.02 -11.67 -26.45
N PHE A 191 1.45 -10.94 -25.48
CA PHE A 191 2.11 -9.80 -24.84
C PHE A 191 3.25 -10.24 -23.92
N TYR A 192 3.03 -11.31 -23.14
CA TYR A 192 4.08 -11.91 -22.33
C TYR A 192 5.28 -12.32 -23.19
N ARG A 193 5.05 -13.02 -24.30
CA ARG A 193 6.10 -13.42 -25.25
C ARG A 193 6.80 -12.21 -25.89
N TYR A 194 6.08 -11.16 -26.23
CA TYR A 194 6.69 -9.92 -26.73
C TYR A 194 7.65 -9.33 -25.69
N PHE A 195 7.21 -9.20 -24.43
CA PHE A 195 8.02 -8.58 -23.38
C PHE A 195 9.29 -9.37 -23.06
N ILE A 196 9.26 -10.69 -23.11
CA ILE A 196 10.48 -11.50 -22.90
C ILE A 196 11.33 -11.66 -24.18
N GLY A 197 10.76 -11.36 -25.34
CA GLY A 197 11.41 -11.51 -26.65
C GLY A 197 12.42 -10.42 -26.96
N ALA A 198 13.20 -10.61 -28.02
CA ALA A 198 14.29 -9.71 -28.42
C ALA A 198 13.85 -8.28 -28.75
N THR A 199 12.60 -8.08 -29.18
CA THR A 199 12.06 -6.74 -29.47
C THR A 199 11.66 -6.00 -28.19
N GLY A 200 10.93 -6.67 -27.29
CA GLY A 200 10.40 -6.05 -26.08
C GLY A 200 11.43 -5.95 -24.96
N GLN A 201 12.18 -7.03 -24.68
CA GLN A 201 13.22 -7.13 -23.65
C GLN A 201 12.88 -6.35 -22.35
N ASN A 202 11.65 -6.52 -21.89
CA ASN A 202 11.07 -5.86 -20.73
C ASN A 202 10.58 -6.93 -19.74
N TYR A 203 11.53 -7.58 -19.08
CA TYR A 203 11.25 -8.59 -18.07
C TYR A 203 10.45 -8.05 -16.88
N GLY A 204 10.48 -6.73 -16.63
CA GLY A 204 9.64 -6.09 -15.61
C GLY A 204 8.16 -6.17 -15.98
N ALA A 205 7.80 -5.82 -17.21
CA ALA A 205 6.42 -5.93 -17.71
C ALA A 205 5.94 -7.39 -17.77
N ALA A 206 6.82 -8.32 -18.14
CA ALA A 206 6.52 -9.74 -18.09
C ALA A 206 6.28 -10.24 -16.65
N SER A 207 7.07 -9.74 -15.68
CA SER A 207 6.88 -10.03 -14.25
C SER A 207 5.60 -9.42 -13.69
N ASP A 208 5.19 -8.24 -14.16
CA ASP A 208 3.90 -7.64 -13.82
C ASP A 208 2.71 -8.53 -14.17
N ILE A 209 2.76 -9.20 -15.33
CA ILE A 209 1.73 -10.19 -15.71
C ILE A 209 1.82 -11.43 -14.80
N LEU A 210 3.02 -11.96 -14.61
CA LEU A 210 3.22 -13.19 -13.85
C LEU A 210 2.84 -13.07 -12.38
N ARG A 211 3.17 -11.96 -11.71
CA ARG A 211 2.88 -11.79 -10.28
C ARG A 211 1.38 -11.86 -9.98
N VAL A 212 0.55 -11.27 -10.85
CA VAL A 212 -0.90 -11.31 -10.73
C VAL A 212 -1.42 -12.70 -11.06
N HIS A 213 -0.92 -13.32 -12.14
CA HIS A 213 -1.33 -14.67 -12.53
C HIS A 213 -1.01 -15.72 -11.46
N LEU A 214 0.20 -15.67 -10.90
CA LEU A 214 0.66 -16.59 -9.87
C LEU A 214 -0.14 -16.43 -8.57
N LEU A 215 -0.38 -15.20 -8.10
CA LEU A 215 -1.19 -15.01 -6.90
C LEU A 215 -2.67 -15.35 -7.14
N HIS A 216 -3.21 -15.12 -8.32
CA HIS A 216 -4.55 -15.60 -8.64
C HIS A 216 -4.63 -17.14 -8.58
N GLN A 217 -3.59 -17.84 -9.04
CA GLN A 217 -3.56 -19.29 -9.02
C GLN A 217 -3.33 -19.87 -7.60
N TYR A 218 -2.41 -19.29 -6.85
CA TYR A 218 -1.88 -19.91 -5.63
C TYR A 218 -2.25 -19.19 -4.33
N GLY A 219 -2.64 -17.92 -4.42
CA GLY A 219 -2.67 -17.02 -3.26
C GLY A 219 -1.29 -16.86 -2.63
N GLY A 220 -1.25 -16.42 -1.38
CA GLY A 220 -0.01 -16.18 -0.66
C GLY A 220 0.48 -14.75 -0.87
N ILE A 221 1.80 -14.57 -0.83
CA ILE A 221 2.46 -13.26 -0.83
C ILE A 221 3.40 -13.19 -2.04
N TYR A 222 3.25 -12.16 -2.86
CA TYR A 222 4.23 -11.84 -3.89
C TYR A 222 5.26 -10.85 -3.33
N MET A 223 6.52 -11.00 -3.73
CA MET A 223 7.59 -10.02 -3.48
C MET A 223 8.50 -9.92 -4.70
N ASP A 224 8.93 -8.71 -5.04
CA ASP A 224 10.03 -8.51 -5.99
C ASP A 224 11.35 -8.99 -5.35
N VAL A 225 12.28 -9.51 -6.16
CA VAL A 225 13.54 -10.12 -5.68
C VAL A 225 14.47 -9.16 -4.92
N ASP A 226 14.19 -7.87 -4.98
CA ASP A 226 14.94 -6.81 -4.32
C ASP A 226 14.19 -6.16 -3.14
N ASP A 227 12.95 -6.58 -2.87
CA ASP A 227 12.23 -6.30 -1.63
C ASP A 227 12.86 -7.08 -0.46
N VAL A 228 12.86 -6.47 0.72
CA VAL A 228 13.52 -7.02 1.91
C VAL A 228 12.54 -7.07 3.07
N VAL A 229 12.41 -8.23 3.71
CA VAL A 229 11.73 -8.35 5.00
C VAL A 229 12.66 -7.77 6.07
N SER A 230 12.22 -6.73 6.79
CA SER A 230 13.09 -5.98 7.70
C SER A 230 13.34 -6.70 9.05
N GLY A 231 12.49 -7.66 9.41
CA GLY A 231 12.55 -8.34 10.71
C GLY A 231 11.80 -9.67 10.73
N ALA A 232 11.86 -10.37 11.87
CA ALA A 232 11.12 -11.61 12.01
C ALA A 232 9.61 -11.35 11.95
N ILE A 233 8.89 -12.16 11.18
CA ILE A 233 7.44 -12.04 11.05
C ILE A 233 6.79 -12.48 12.37
N THR A 234 6.15 -11.55 13.07
CA THR A 234 5.50 -11.82 14.36
C THR A 234 3.99 -12.00 14.24
N ARG A 235 3.38 -11.57 13.13
CA ARG A 235 1.97 -11.78 12.85
C ARG A 235 1.75 -12.21 11.40
N HIS A 236 1.11 -13.36 11.24
CA HIS A 236 0.72 -13.85 9.93
C HIS A 236 -0.58 -13.14 9.45
N PRO A 237 -0.64 -12.68 8.20
CA PRO A 237 -1.81 -11.98 7.67
C PRO A 237 -3.05 -12.86 7.49
N TYR A 238 -4.21 -12.22 7.65
CA TYR A 238 -5.53 -12.77 7.37
C TYR A 238 -6.20 -11.88 6.32
N ALA A 239 -7.03 -12.49 5.46
CA ALA A 239 -7.72 -11.79 4.39
C ALA A 239 -9.10 -12.42 4.18
N GLY A 240 -10.08 -11.62 3.77
CA GLY A 240 -11.29 -12.12 3.12
C GLY A 240 -11.01 -12.56 1.67
N PRO A 241 -11.95 -13.25 1.01
CA PRO A 241 -11.73 -13.86 -0.30
C PRO A 241 -11.24 -12.87 -1.38
N ASP A 242 -11.81 -11.66 -1.39
CA ASP A 242 -11.53 -10.62 -2.39
C ASP A 242 -10.57 -9.53 -1.88
N ASP A 243 -9.97 -9.72 -0.70
CA ASP A 243 -9.00 -8.78 -0.13
C ASP A 243 -7.63 -8.91 -0.80
N LEU A 244 -7.06 -7.75 -1.16
CA LEU A 244 -5.66 -7.59 -1.47
C LEU A 244 -4.98 -6.85 -0.33
N LEU A 245 -4.04 -7.49 0.34
CA LEU A 245 -3.22 -6.90 1.39
C LEU A 245 -1.99 -6.25 0.76
N LEU A 246 -1.67 -5.04 1.19
CA LEU A 246 -0.74 -4.14 0.51
C LEU A 246 0.40 -3.66 1.42
N ASN A 247 1.35 -2.96 0.83
CA ASN A 247 2.30 -2.11 1.54
C ASN A 247 1.76 -0.68 1.64
N ARG A 248 2.56 0.25 2.19
CA ARG A 248 2.27 1.69 2.16
C ARG A 248 2.34 2.25 0.74
N MET A 249 1.58 3.31 0.49
CA MET A 249 1.74 4.12 -0.72
C MET A 249 3.14 4.72 -0.81
N VAL A 250 3.65 4.83 -2.03
CA VAL A 250 4.92 5.48 -2.33
C VAL A 250 4.73 6.62 -3.32
N SER A 251 5.63 7.60 -3.25
CA SER A 251 5.73 8.68 -4.23
C SER A 251 7.07 8.59 -4.94
N VAL A 252 7.04 8.45 -6.27
CA VAL A 252 8.23 8.41 -7.11
C VAL A 252 8.14 9.52 -8.16
N GLU A 253 8.71 10.67 -7.82
CA GLU A 253 8.66 11.91 -8.63
C GLU A 253 9.13 11.69 -10.07
N ARG A 254 10.19 10.89 -10.25
CA ARG A 254 10.76 10.56 -11.56
C ARG A 254 9.73 10.03 -12.55
N TYR A 255 8.82 9.19 -12.07
CA TYR A 255 7.83 8.52 -12.89
C TYR A 255 6.45 9.18 -12.81
N ASP A 256 6.32 10.26 -12.04
CA ASP A 256 5.04 10.89 -11.72
C ASP A 256 4.04 9.87 -11.15
N PHE A 257 4.51 9.06 -10.20
CA PHE A 257 3.72 7.99 -9.58
C PHE A 257 3.47 8.28 -8.10
N HIS A 258 2.21 8.17 -7.71
CA HIS A 258 1.77 8.15 -6.31
C HIS A 258 0.69 7.08 -6.13
N GLY A 259 0.94 6.10 -5.26
CA GLY A 259 0.01 5.01 -5.00
C GLY A 259 0.70 3.78 -4.41
N TYR A 260 -0.03 2.68 -4.30
CA TYR A 260 0.51 1.42 -3.81
C TYR A 260 1.44 0.78 -4.85
N PRO A 261 2.65 0.35 -4.47
CA PRO A 261 3.48 -0.44 -5.37
C PRO A 261 2.80 -1.79 -5.65
N ASN A 262 3.13 -2.42 -6.79
CA ASN A 262 2.79 -3.82 -7.07
C ASN A 262 3.98 -4.76 -6.81
N SER A 263 5.03 -4.29 -6.13
CA SER A 263 6.24 -5.08 -5.83
C SER A 263 6.02 -6.10 -4.72
N ASN A 264 5.12 -5.81 -3.78
CA ASN A 264 4.63 -6.79 -2.82
C ASN A 264 3.17 -6.56 -2.48
N PHE A 265 2.43 -7.66 -2.45
CA PHE A 265 1.02 -7.72 -2.09
C PHE A 265 0.64 -9.17 -1.83
N ALA A 266 -0.52 -9.40 -1.23
CA ALA A 266 -0.95 -10.74 -0.88
C ALA A 266 -2.46 -10.92 -0.93
N CYS A 267 -2.90 -12.15 -1.20
CA CYS A 267 -4.32 -12.48 -1.34
C CYS A 267 -4.54 -14.00 -1.25
N HIS A 268 -5.81 -14.41 -1.24
CA HIS A 268 -6.19 -15.81 -1.45
C HIS A 268 -6.14 -16.20 -2.92
N ALA A 269 -6.00 -17.51 -3.19
CA ALA A 269 -6.16 -18.04 -4.53
C ALA A 269 -7.60 -17.79 -5.04
N GLY A 270 -7.75 -17.59 -6.34
CA GLY A 270 -9.03 -17.32 -6.99
C GLY A 270 -9.62 -15.95 -6.67
N ASN A 271 -8.80 -14.99 -6.22
CA ASN A 271 -9.26 -13.65 -5.88
C ASN A 271 -9.85 -12.90 -7.11
N ASP A 272 -11.11 -12.49 -7.03
CA ASP A 272 -11.84 -11.88 -8.16
C ASP A 272 -11.23 -10.54 -8.60
N VAL A 273 -10.55 -9.81 -7.70
CA VAL A 273 -9.86 -8.56 -8.06
C VAL A 273 -8.66 -8.85 -8.96
N LEU A 274 -7.89 -9.91 -8.69
CA LEU A 274 -6.77 -10.30 -9.56
C LEU A 274 -7.26 -10.82 -10.91
N ALA A 275 -8.37 -11.57 -10.95
CA ALA A 275 -8.99 -11.96 -12.21
C ALA A 275 -9.36 -10.74 -13.06
N ALA A 276 -10.01 -9.74 -12.47
CA ALA A 276 -10.33 -8.48 -13.13
C ALA A 276 -9.07 -7.72 -13.59
N MET A 277 -7.99 -7.74 -12.80
CA MET A 277 -6.70 -7.13 -13.20
C MET A 277 -6.11 -7.81 -14.45
N LEU A 278 -6.14 -9.14 -14.54
CA LEU A 278 -5.63 -9.87 -15.70
C LEU A 278 -6.46 -9.56 -16.97
N ASP A 279 -7.78 -9.51 -16.84
CA ASP A 279 -8.67 -9.11 -17.94
C ASP A 279 -8.40 -7.67 -18.40
N GLU A 280 -8.21 -6.76 -17.46
CA GLU A 280 -7.90 -5.36 -17.76
C GLU A 280 -6.51 -5.20 -18.40
N MET A 281 -5.51 -5.97 -17.96
CA MET A 281 -4.20 -6.01 -18.62
C MET A 281 -4.35 -6.42 -20.08
N ALA A 282 -5.10 -7.51 -20.35
CA ALA A 282 -5.33 -8.00 -21.70
C ALA A 282 -6.05 -6.97 -22.56
N ARG A 283 -7.07 -6.30 -22.00
CA ARG A 283 -7.83 -5.25 -22.69
C ARG A 283 -6.96 -4.05 -23.02
N ARG A 284 -6.19 -3.53 -22.05
CA ARG A 284 -5.32 -2.36 -22.26
C ARG A 284 -4.23 -2.67 -23.26
N LEU A 285 -3.52 -3.80 -23.10
CA LEU A 285 -2.47 -4.22 -24.04
C LEU A 285 -3.02 -4.45 -25.45
N GLY A 286 -4.20 -5.07 -25.59
CA GLY A 286 -4.84 -5.28 -26.89
C GLY A 286 -5.32 -4.00 -27.57
N ALA A 287 -5.46 -2.90 -26.84
CA ALA A 287 -5.77 -1.58 -27.40
C ALA A 287 -4.53 -0.81 -27.87
N GLU A 288 -3.31 -1.27 -27.53
CA GLU A 288 -2.08 -0.63 -27.95
C GLU A 288 -1.71 -1.04 -29.38
N THR A 289 -1.75 -0.09 -30.30
CA THR A 289 -1.52 -0.37 -31.73
C THR A 289 -0.04 -0.26 -32.13
N ASP A 290 0.73 0.61 -31.50
CA ASP A 290 2.10 0.98 -31.89
C ASP A 290 3.18 0.46 -30.92
N LEU A 291 2.79 0.05 -29.70
CA LEU A 291 3.75 -0.40 -28.67
C LEU A 291 4.57 -1.59 -29.14
N PHE A 292 3.94 -2.51 -29.88
CA PHE A 292 4.54 -3.78 -30.29
C PHE A 292 5.31 -3.70 -31.61
N ASP A 293 5.16 -2.59 -32.34
CA ASP A 293 5.82 -2.34 -33.62
C ASP A 293 7.21 -1.74 -33.46
N ALA A 294 7.49 -1.15 -32.28
CA ALA A 294 8.78 -0.55 -31.96
C ALA A 294 9.55 -1.38 -30.94
N PRO A 295 10.89 -1.42 -31.02
CA PRO A 295 11.70 -1.96 -29.94
C PRO A 295 11.57 -1.09 -28.70
N ARG A 296 11.81 -1.68 -27.53
CA ARG A 296 11.98 -0.91 -26.30
C ARG A 296 13.01 0.20 -26.50
N PRO A 297 12.75 1.45 -26.04
CA PRO A 297 13.76 2.50 -26.06
C PRO A 297 14.99 2.08 -25.24
N TRP A 298 16.12 1.89 -25.93
CA TRP A 298 17.38 1.45 -25.31
C TRP A 298 18.33 2.62 -25.11
N ARG A 299 19.02 2.60 -23.96
CA ARG A 299 20.20 3.44 -23.73
C ARG A 299 21.43 2.77 -24.32
N ALA A 300 22.26 3.53 -25.04
CA ALA A 300 23.59 3.08 -25.42
C ALA A 300 24.45 2.83 -24.17
N ALA A 301 24.96 1.60 -24.01
CA ALA A 301 25.64 1.12 -22.80
C ALA A 301 26.85 1.97 -22.35
N ASN A 302 27.45 2.75 -23.26
CA ASN A 302 28.72 3.44 -23.04
C ASN A 302 28.61 4.98 -22.99
N ARG A 303 27.41 5.54 -22.84
CA ARG A 303 27.25 6.99 -22.63
C ARG A 303 26.03 7.36 -21.79
N ALA A 304 26.01 8.60 -21.32
CA ALA A 304 24.80 9.19 -20.73
C ALA A 304 23.69 9.28 -21.79
N PRO A 305 22.41 9.10 -21.41
CA PRO A 305 21.30 9.30 -22.33
C PRO A 305 21.23 10.78 -22.74
N THR A 306 20.88 11.03 -23.99
CA THR A 306 20.48 12.37 -24.42
C THR A 306 19.15 12.75 -23.76
N LYS A 307 18.81 14.04 -23.75
CA LYS A 307 17.51 14.51 -23.23
C LYS A 307 16.33 13.85 -23.95
N VAL A 308 16.45 13.59 -25.26
CA VAL A 308 15.42 12.96 -26.08
C VAL A 308 15.25 11.49 -25.68
N GLU A 309 16.33 10.71 -25.66
CA GLU A 309 16.29 9.30 -25.25
C GLU A 309 15.75 9.13 -23.82
N TYR A 310 16.12 10.05 -22.92
CA TYR A 310 15.57 10.05 -21.57
C TYR A 310 14.05 10.29 -21.57
N ALA A 311 13.57 11.29 -22.33
CA ALA A 311 12.14 11.58 -22.43
C ALA A 311 11.34 10.44 -23.09
N GLU A 312 11.89 9.78 -24.11
CA GLU A 312 11.31 8.60 -24.76
C GLU A 312 11.21 7.44 -23.78
N MET A 313 12.26 7.17 -23.02
CA MET A 313 12.26 6.11 -22.00
C MET A 313 11.26 6.41 -20.87
N GLN A 314 11.17 7.66 -20.40
CA GLN A 314 10.18 8.04 -19.41
C GLN A 314 8.74 7.87 -19.92
N THR A 315 8.50 8.20 -21.19
CA THR A 315 7.21 7.99 -21.85
C THR A 315 6.87 6.50 -21.90
N TYR A 316 7.83 5.67 -22.29
CA TYR A 316 7.68 4.21 -22.31
C TYR A 316 7.42 3.64 -20.90
N ILE A 317 8.15 4.07 -19.87
CA ILE A 317 7.96 3.61 -18.49
C ILE A 317 6.55 3.92 -18.01
N ARG A 318 6.10 5.17 -18.16
CA ARG A 318 4.73 5.57 -17.76
C ARG A 318 3.67 4.80 -18.53
N ARG A 319 3.93 4.49 -19.81
CA ARG A 319 3.05 3.64 -20.62
C ARG A 319 2.96 2.25 -20.01
N ILE A 320 4.08 1.57 -19.75
CA ILE A 320 4.07 0.23 -19.13
C ILE A 320 3.44 0.22 -17.73
N PHE A 321 3.71 1.23 -16.90
CA PHE A 321 3.07 1.36 -15.58
C PHE A 321 1.55 1.34 -15.67
N ARG A 322 0.97 1.97 -16.69
CA ARG A 322 -0.48 2.00 -16.92
C ARG A 322 -1.03 0.72 -17.55
N LEU A 323 -0.20 -0.06 -18.24
CA LEU A 323 -0.64 -1.26 -18.97
C LEU A 323 -0.55 -2.54 -18.14
N THR A 324 0.50 -2.69 -17.34
CA THR A 324 0.74 -3.91 -16.54
C THR A 324 1.19 -3.60 -15.11
N GLY A 325 1.83 -2.45 -14.90
CA GLY A 325 2.48 -2.12 -13.62
C GLY A 325 1.58 -1.45 -12.57
N PRO A 326 2.19 -0.66 -11.66
CA PRO A 326 1.50 -0.01 -10.54
C PRO A 326 0.32 0.88 -10.94
N GLY A 327 0.34 1.50 -12.13
CA GLY A 327 -0.75 2.34 -12.60
C GLY A 327 -2.05 1.54 -12.79
N LEU A 328 -1.98 0.40 -13.50
CA LEU A 328 -3.13 -0.50 -13.63
C LEU A 328 -3.55 -1.06 -12.27
N PHE A 329 -2.58 -1.49 -11.46
CA PHE A 329 -2.84 -2.04 -10.14
C PHE A 329 -3.68 -1.09 -9.27
N ASN A 330 -3.29 0.20 -9.23
CA ASN A 330 -4.01 1.21 -8.47
C ASN A 330 -5.36 1.61 -9.10
N ASP A 331 -5.48 1.63 -10.43
CA ASP A 331 -6.78 1.82 -11.10
C ASP A 331 -7.77 0.72 -10.68
N MET A 332 -7.32 -0.53 -10.70
CA MET A 332 -8.17 -1.67 -10.37
C MET A 332 -8.50 -1.75 -8.89
N LEU A 333 -7.57 -1.40 -8.00
CA LEU A 333 -7.88 -1.27 -6.58
C LEU A 333 -8.90 -0.16 -6.31
N ARG A 334 -8.82 1.00 -6.99
CA ARG A 334 -9.81 2.08 -6.84
C ARG A 334 -11.22 1.65 -7.23
N VAL A 335 -11.33 0.87 -8.30
CA VAL A 335 -12.63 0.40 -8.80
C VAL A 335 -13.19 -0.72 -7.92
N ASN A 336 -12.36 -1.72 -7.60
CA ASN A 336 -12.85 -2.93 -6.96
C ASN A 336 -12.84 -2.83 -5.44
N ARG A 337 -11.86 -2.13 -4.85
CA ARG A 337 -11.66 -1.98 -3.40
C ARG A 337 -11.64 -0.51 -2.94
N PRO A 338 -12.65 0.30 -3.30
CA PRO A 338 -12.73 1.69 -2.85
C PRO A 338 -12.90 1.81 -1.33
N ASP A 339 -13.29 0.73 -0.66
CA ASP A 339 -13.53 0.62 0.77
C ASP A 339 -12.26 0.82 1.61
N TYR A 340 -11.08 0.41 1.12
CA TYR A 340 -9.81 0.62 1.82
C TYR A 340 -8.72 1.25 0.96
N TYR A 341 -8.90 1.42 -0.35
CA TYR A 341 -7.85 2.02 -1.19
C TYR A 341 -7.37 3.38 -0.66
N TRP A 342 -8.29 4.20 -0.15
CA TRP A 342 -8.00 5.56 0.32
C TRP A 342 -7.57 5.66 1.79
N LEU A 343 -7.29 4.54 2.46
CA LEU A 343 -7.11 4.48 3.91
C LEU A 343 -6.05 5.43 4.47
N GLU A 344 -4.85 5.49 3.86
CA GLU A 344 -3.79 6.41 4.30
C GLU A 344 -4.17 7.88 4.08
N ARG A 345 -4.79 8.21 2.94
CA ARG A 345 -5.32 9.55 2.66
C ARG A 345 -6.39 9.94 3.66
N ASP A 346 -7.29 9.01 3.97
CA ASP A 346 -8.43 9.25 4.85
C ASP A 346 -7.99 9.40 6.31
N LEU A 347 -6.98 8.65 6.75
CA LEU A 347 -6.28 8.91 8.02
C LEU A 347 -5.70 10.33 8.08
N LEU A 348 -4.96 10.75 7.05
CA LEU A 348 -4.38 12.09 7.00
C LEU A 348 -5.45 13.19 7.00
N ASN A 349 -6.52 13.01 6.21
CA ASN A 349 -7.64 13.94 6.15
C ASN A 349 -8.35 14.05 7.51
N ALA A 350 -8.51 12.94 8.24
CA ALA A 350 -9.08 12.96 9.58
C ALA A 350 -8.19 13.74 10.56
N TYR A 351 -6.88 13.52 10.55
CA TYR A 351 -5.94 14.31 11.36
C TYR A 351 -6.01 15.81 11.05
N GLN A 352 -6.06 16.18 9.77
CA GLN A 352 -6.18 17.59 9.35
C GLN A 352 -7.49 18.24 9.79
N ARG A 353 -8.59 17.46 9.86
CA ARG A 353 -9.90 17.95 10.32
C ARG A 353 -9.98 18.10 11.83
N LEU A 354 -9.32 17.21 12.58
CA LEU A 354 -9.44 17.12 14.04
C LEU A 354 -8.32 17.84 14.79
N SER A 355 -7.28 18.29 14.09
CA SER A 355 -6.14 18.99 14.68
C SER A 355 -5.79 20.27 13.91
N VAL A 356 -5.13 21.22 14.58
CA VAL A 356 -4.47 22.37 13.93
C VAL A 356 -3.11 21.93 13.38
N SER A 357 -2.39 21.14 14.17
CA SER A 357 -1.10 20.56 13.84
C SER A 357 -0.97 19.18 14.50
N PRO A 358 0.04 18.36 14.17
CA PRO A 358 0.27 17.09 14.86
C PRO A 358 0.42 17.21 16.38
N THR A 359 0.77 18.40 16.88
CA THR A 359 1.01 18.70 18.29
C THR A 359 -0.10 19.55 18.94
N GLU A 360 -1.19 19.84 18.23
CA GLU A 360 -2.30 20.67 18.73
C GLU A 360 -3.65 20.11 18.26
N PRO A 361 -4.26 19.20 19.04
CA PRO A 361 -5.56 18.62 18.72
C PRO A 361 -6.70 19.61 19.05
N ARG A 362 -7.77 19.57 18.25
CA ARG A 362 -9.01 20.33 18.50
C ARG A 362 -10.11 19.44 19.04
N VAL A 363 -10.17 18.22 18.52
CA VAL A 363 -11.13 17.19 18.92
C VAL A 363 -10.41 15.86 19.01
N LEU A 364 -10.60 15.15 20.12
CA LEU A 364 -10.12 13.79 20.33
C LEU A 364 -11.25 12.81 20.05
N VAL A 365 -11.00 11.88 19.14
CA VAL A 365 -11.92 10.82 18.72
C VAL A 365 -11.15 9.51 18.70
N GLU A 366 -10.94 8.93 19.88
CA GLU A 366 -10.08 7.76 20.06
C GLU A 366 -10.64 6.50 19.38
N ASP A 367 -11.95 6.26 19.44
CA ASP A 367 -12.57 5.08 18.83
C ASP A 367 -12.43 5.12 17.30
N TYR A 368 -12.58 6.32 16.70
CA TYR A 368 -12.39 6.50 15.26
C TYR A 368 -10.96 6.16 14.83
N PHE A 369 -9.94 6.77 15.44
CA PHE A 369 -8.55 6.52 15.08
C PHE A 369 -8.12 5.09 15.40
N GLY A 370 -8.60 4.53 16.51
CA GLY A 370 -8.38 3.12 16.85
C GLY A 370 -8.87 2.18 15.75
N ARG A 371 -10.08 2.43 15.22
CA ARG A 371 -10.64 1.64 14.10
C ARG A 371 -9.92 1.87 12.78
N MET A 372 -9.55 3.10 12.44
CA MET A 372 -8.79 3.38 11.22
C MET A 372 -7.40 2.74 11.25
N HIS A 373 -6.69 2.82 12.38
CA HIS A 373 -5.40 2.17 12.55
C HIS A 373 -5.51 0.64 12.55
N ALA A 374 -6.56 0.08 13.14
CA ALA A 374 -6.84 -1.36 13.03
C ALA A 374 -7.08 -1.79 11.58
N ALA A 375 -7.82 -0.99 10.79
CA ALA A 375 -8.00 -1.23 9.37
C ALA A 375 -6.69 -1.11 8.58
N LYS A 376 -5.85 -0.12 8.93
CA LYS A 376 -4.54 0.06 8.30
C LYS A 376 -3.65 -1.14 8.55
N ALA A 377 -3.59 -1.60 9.80
CA ALA A 377 -2.81 -2.77 10.14
C ALA A 377 -3.33 -4.07 9.52
N PHE A 378 -4.64 -4.15 9.24
CA PHE A 378 -5.25 -5.29 8.56
C PHE A 378 -4.94 -5.29 7.06
N TYR A 379 -5.21 -4.19 6.35
CA TYR A 379 -5.08 -4.13 4.89
C TYR A 379 -3.67 -3.78 4.41
N LEU A 380 -2.83 -3.14 5.23
CA LEU A 380 -1.46 -2.74 4.88
C LEU A 380 -0.39 -3.45 5.74
N PRO A 381 -0.46 -4.79 5.94
CA PRO A 381 0.37 -5.49 6.91
C PRO A 381 1.87 -5.40 6.58
N PHE A 382 2.24 -5.20 5.30
CA PHE A 382 3.63 -5.08 4.87
C PHE A 382 4.27 -3.73 5.23
N SER A 383 3.47 -2.77 5.72
CA SER A 383 3.96 -1.50 6.29
C SER A 383 3.99 -1.50 7.82
N GLU A 384 3.54 -2.58 8.46
CA GLU A 384 3.44 -2.69 9.91
C GLU A 384 4.66 -3.41 10.50
N PRO A 385 5.11 -3.05 11.72
CA PRO A 385 6.27 -3.66 12.37
C PRO A 385 6.20 -5.18 12.53
N SER A 386 5.00 -5.77 12.48
CA SER A 386 4.81 -7.20 12.62
C SER A 386 5.21 -8.03 11.39
N PHE A 387 5.38 -7.38 10.23
CA PHE A 387 5.88 -8.01 9.00
C PHE A 387 6.99 -7.15 8.38
N ASP A 388 6.72 -5.86 8.15
CA ASP A 388 7.58 -4.84 7.52
C ASP A 388 8.41 -5.31 6.32
N VAL A 389 7.95 -4.94 5.13
CA VAL A 389 8.65 -5.15 3.87
C VAL A 389 9.16 -3.81 3.37
N SER A 390 10.48 -3.69 3.33
CA SER A 390 11.18 -2.59 2.66
C SER A 390 11.12 -2.78 1.15
N ILE A 391 10.55 -1.80 0.46
CA ILE A 391 10.39 -1.82 -0.99
C ILE A 391 11.74 -1.57 -1.67
N GLY A 392 12.08 -2.44 -2.60
CA GLY A 392 13.28 -2.37 -3.41
C GLY A 392 13.27 -1.23 -4.43
N HIS A 393 14.41 -1.03 -5.08
CA HIS A 393 14.64 0.01 -6.11
C HIS A 393 15.35 -0.54 -7.35
N ALA A 394 15.61 -1.84 -7.40
CA ALA A 394 16.18 -2.51 -8.55
C ALA A 394 15.11 -2.59 -9.62
N HIS A 395 15.28 -1.77 -10.64
CA HIS A 395 14.37 -1.76 -11.77
C HIS A 395 15.14 -1.99 -13.07
N SER A 396 14.51 -2.68 -14.01
CA SER A 396 15.06 -2.85 -15.36
C SER A 396 15.02 -1.56 -16.19
N TRP A 397 14.50 -0.45 -15.63
CA TRP A 397 14.25 0.81 -16.33
C TRP A 397 15.49 1.65 -16.66
N ASN A 398 16.66 1.27 -16.13
CA ASN A 398 17.99 1.86 -16.34
C ASN A 398 18.07 3.35 -16.79
N PRO A 399 17.54 4.34 -16.02
CA PRO A 399 17.74 5.74 -16.38
C PRO A 399 19.12 6.27 -15.95
N ASP A 400 19.70 5.77 -14.84
CA ASP A 400 20.83 6.45 -14.17
C ASP A 400 22.04 5.60 -13.77
N VAL A 401 22.03 4.28 -13.96
CA VAL A 401 23.14 3.45 -13.45
C VAL A 401 23.99 2.92 -14.60
N GLY A 402 25.31 2.99 -14.45
CA GLY A 402 26.30 2.33 -15.33
C GLY A 402 26.26 0.80 -15.23
N ILE A 403 25.08 0.22 -15.02
CA ILE A 403 24.83 -1.19 -15.11
C ILE A 403 24.69 -1.48 -16.61
N SER A 404 25.78 -1.97 -17.19
CA SER A 404 25.82 -2.56 -18.52
C SER A 404 24.62 -3.50 -18.68
N VAL A 405 24.02 -3.51 -19.88
CA VAL A 405 22.98 -4.47 -20.28
C VAL A 405 23.40 -5.88 -19.85
N SER A 406 24.71 -6.18 -19.96
CA SER A 406 25.38 -7.41 -19.51
C SER A 406 25.17 -7.85 -18.05
N SER A 407 24.59 -7.01 -17.21
CA SER A 407 24.36 -7.28 -15.78
C SER A 407 22.94 -7.79 -15.50
N PHE A 408 22.04 -7.70 -16.49
CA PHE A 408 20.75 -8.39 -16.52
C PHE A 408 20.67 -9.36 -17.71
N CYS A 409 21.43 -9.11 -18.78
CA CYS A 409 22.09 -10.05 -19.69
C CYS A 409 22.99 -9.35 -20.73
#